data_AF-A0A9Q3CHP9-F1
#
_entry.id   AF-A0A9Q3CHP9-F1
#
_cell.length_a   1.000
_cell.length_b   1.000
_cell.length_c   1.000
_cell.angle_alpha   90.00
_cell.angle_beta   90.00
_cell.angle_gamma   90.00
#
_symmetry.space_group_name_H-M   'P 1'
#
loop_
_entity.id
_entity.type
_entity.pdbx_description
1 polymer ?
#
loop_
_entity_poly.entity_id
_entity_poly.type
_entity_poly.pdbx_seq_one_letter_code
_entity_poly.pdbx_strand_id
1 'polypeptide(L)'
;MTPRFRFLIDVYQTRHTSTPALFSSLTSGSQVLSRCFHRRGVDSHVCNKAFSSSSTAFSPHFDSHQFVSRLEKEGLSREQAEALMVAIEDVIDESMKNLTTGLMTRSEMEKQQYTQRVDFAKLKSEIQLVEKQDFALLKSENERLLSELERLKQRLREEITRTQASVRLDLNLEKGRIRDELGIRELKIREVDTRIEGEIGNLRTTMESVKFNILQYVVGTVASGGALLLAYIRMFR
;
A
#
# COMPACT_ATOMS: atom_id res chain seq x y z
N MET A 1 -4.73 -59.05 0.53
CA MET A 1 -4.11 -58.86 1.87
C MET A 1 -2.83 -58.04 1.70
N THR A 2 -2.92 -56.75 2.01
CA THR A 2 -1.83 -55.78 2.26
C THR A 2 -1.12 -56.14 3.59
N PRO A 3 0.14 -55.70 3.89
CA PRO A 3 0.44 -54.29 4.16
C PRO A 3 1.86 -53.75 3.89
N ARG A 4 1.89 -52.45 3.56
CA ARG A 4 2.95 -51.46 3.83
C ARG A 4 3.10 -51.28 5.34
N PHE A 5 4.31 -51.35 5.90
CA PHE A 5 4.66 -50.70 7.18
C PHE A 5 6.18 -50.57 7.33
N ARG A 6 6.61 -49.52 8.05
CA ARG A 6 7.99 -49.13 8.43
C ARG A 6 8.84 -48.41 7.39
N PHE A 7 8.63 -47.10 7.30
CA PHE A 7 9.71 -46.15 7.04
C PHE A 7 9.34 -44.84 7.72
N LEU A 8 9.55 -44.74 9.05
CA LEU A 8 9.50 -43.45 9.74
C LEU A 8 9.99 -43.50 11.19
N ILE A 9 11.17 -44.07 11.47
CA ILE A 9 11.97 -43.71 12.66
C ILE A 9 13.43 -43.91 12.29
N ASP A 10 14.14 -42.81 12.02
CA ASP A 10 15.56 -42.60 12.37
C ASP A 10 15.98 -41.20 11.93
N VAL A 11 15.34 -40.21 12.56
CA VAL A 11 15.91 -38.87 12.71
C VAL A 11 16.32 -38.76 14.16
N TYR A 12 17.45 -39.36 14.50
CA TYR A 12 18.18 -39.01 15.72
C TYR A 12 19.67 -39.24 15.47
N GLN A 13 20.43 -38.14 15.58
CA GLN A 13 21.80 -38.10 16.10
C GLN A 13 22.96 -38.33 15.12
N THR A 14 23.55 -37.25 14.60
CA THR A 14 24.99 -36.94 14.84
C THR A 14 25.31 -35.46 14.59
N ARG A 15 26.04 -34.85 15.54
CA ARG A 15 26.50 -33.45 15.56
C ARG A 15 27.86 -33.25 14.89
N HIS A 16 28.22 -31.96 14.73
CA HIS A 16 29.57 -31.33 14.69
C HIS A 16 30.30 -31.41 13.33
N THR A 17 30.92 -30.38 12.74
CA THR A 17 31.57 -29.13 13.19
C THR A 17 31.74 -28.14 12.02
N SER A 18 32.22 -26.92 12.33
CA SER A 18 32.93 -25.91 11.51
C SER A 18 32.14 -24.73 10.91
N THR A 19 32.14 -23.62 11.66
CA THR A 19 32.29 -22.25 11.15
C THR A 19 33.75 -22.01 10.70
N PRO A 20 34.02 -20.99 9.86
CA PRO A 20 34.35 -19.68 10.43
C PRO A 20 33.66 -18.50 9.75
N ALA A 21 33.64 -17.40 10.51
CA ALA A 21 33.04 -16.13 10.22
C ALA A 21 33.84 -15.29 9.22
N LEU A 22 33.14 -14.40 8.49
CA LEU A 22 33.66 -13.08 8.13
C LEU A 22 32.63 -11.98 8.42
N PHE A 23 33.17 -10.96 9.06
CA PHE A 23 32.64 -9.70 9.60
C PHE A 23 32.01 -8.80 8.51
N SER A 24 30.83 -8.22 8.78
CA SER A 24 30.58 -6.77 9.07
C SER A 24 30.77 -5.82 7.87
N SER A 25 29.96 -4.80 7.56
CA SER A 25 29.19 -3.89 8.42
C SER A 25 28.49 -2.81 7.56
N LEU A 26 27.58 -2.06 8.23
CA LEU A 26 26.95 -0.77 7.88
C LEU A 26 25.74 -0.80 6.91
N THR A 27 24.61 -0.14 7.13
CA THR A 27 24.11 0.73 8.21
C THR A 27 22.61 0.98 7.99
N SER A 28 21.86 1.03 9.10
CA SER A 28 20.81 2.00 9.43
C SER A 28 19.72 2.36 8.41
N GLY A 29 18.47 2.03 8.75
CA GLY A 29 17.27 2.52 8.05
C GLY A 29 15.96 1.99 8.61
N SER A 30 15.66 2.32 9.87
CA SER A 30 14.36 2.30 10.56
C SER A 30 13.28 1.30 10.12
N GLN A 31 13.22 0.20 10.87
CA GLN A 31 12.04 -0.62 11.02
C GLN A 31 10.92 0.19 11.69
N VAL A 32 9.79 0.34 11.01
CA VAL A 32 8.54 0.79 11.63
C VAL A 32 7.47 -0.25 11.34
N LEU A 33 6.78 -0.66 12.41
CA LEU A 33 5.59 -1.52 12.46
C LEU A 33 5.80 -3.04 12.40
N SER A 34 6.21 -3.58 13.55
CA SER A 34 5.57 -4.78 14.07
C SER A 34 5.20 -4.52 15.53
N ARG A 35 4.06 -3.84 15.72
CA ARG A 35 3.39 -3.83 17.02
C ARG A 35 2.87 -5.25 17.25
N CYS A 36 3.56 -5.97 18.13
CA CYS A 36 3.07 -7.18 18.77
C CYS A 36 1.67 -6.90 19.31
N PHE A 37 0.64 -7.43 18.66
CA PHE A 37 -0.64 -7.64 19.32
C PHE A 37 -0.38 -8.64 20.45
N HIS A 38 -0.24 -8.12 21.66
CA HIS A 38 -0.24 -8.90 22.88
C HIS A 38 -1.54 -9.69 22.89
N ARG A 39 -1.41 -10.97 22.57
CA ARG A 39 -2.42 -12.00 22.81
C ARG A 39 -2.55 -12.10 24.32
N ARG A 40 -3.40 -11.26 24.90
CA ARG A 40 -3.81 -11.37 26.30
C ARG A 40 -4.60 -12.67 26.37
N GLY A 41 -3.90 -13.75 26.69
CA GLY A 41 -4.52 -15.02 27.05
C GLY A 41 -5.51 -14.70 28.16
N VAL A 42 -6.79 -14.82 27.86
CA VAL A 42 -7.80 -14.90 28.91
C VAL A 42 -7.57 -16.26 29.53
N ASP A 43 -6.77 -16.28 30.59
CA ASP A 43 -6.66 -17.41 31.50
C ASP A 43 -8.07 -17.69 32.00
N SER A 44 -8.72 -18.61 31.29
CA SER A 44 -10.00 -19.15 31.69
C SER A 44 -9.67 -20.05 32.87
N HIS A 45 -9.66 -19.46 34.06
CA HIS A 45 -9.83 -20.20 35.29
C HIS A 45 -11.16 -20.93 35.17
N VAL A 46 -11.11 -22.15 34.62
CA VAL A 46 -12.18 -23.13 34.74
C VAL A 46 -12.23 -23.46 36.21
N CYS A 47 -13.00 -22.68 36.96
CA CYS A 47 -13.42 -23.04 38.29
C CYS A 47 -14.33 -24.25 38.10
N ASN A 48 -13.73 -25.44 38.18
CA ASN A 48 -14.46 -26.69 38.40
C ASN A 48 -15.11 -26.57 39.77
N LYS A 49 -16.22 -25.81 39.86
CA LYS A 49 -17.14 -25.92 40.96
C LYS A 49 -17.72 -27.32 40.86
N ALA A 50 -17.24 -28.21 41.73
CA ALA A 50 -17.92 -29.46 41.99
C ALA A 50 -19.35 -29.11 42.40
N PHE A 51 -20.32 -29.39 41.52
CA PHE A 51 -21.72 -29.29 41.88
C PHE A 51 -22.00 -30.39 42.89
N SER A 52 -21.98 -30.05 44.18
CA SER A 52 -22.50 -30.91 45.22
C SER A 52 -23.97 -31.17 44.92
N SER A 53 -24.30 -32.40 44.56
CA SER A 53 -25.67 -32.83 44.44
C SER A 53 -26.27 -32.95 45.83
N SER A 54 -26.86 -31.87 46.35
CA SER A 54 -27.82 -32.02 47.44
C SER A 54 -29.02 -32.80 46.89
N SER A 55 -29.02 -34.11 47.14
CA SER A 55 -30.24 -34.90 47.15
C SER A 55 -30.98 -34.53 48.41
N THR A 56 -31.66 -33.39 48.40
CA THR A 56 -32.74 -33.15 49.34
C THR A 56 -34.00 -33.56 48.60
N ALA A 57 -34.34 -34.85 48.71
CA ALA A 57 -35.73 -35.26 48.64
C ALA A 57 -36.44 -34.55 49.79
N PHE A 58 -36.81 -33.29 49.57
CA PHE A 58 -37.68 -32.57 50.47
C PHE A 58 -39.05 -33.20 50.26
N SER A 59 -39.35 -34.23 51.05
CA SER A 59 -40.69 -34.75 51.19
C SER A 59 -41.38 -33.89 52.24
N PRO A 60 -42.17 -32.88 51.86
CA PRO A 60 -42.96 -32.10 52.81
C PRO A 60 -44.09 -32.99 53.33
N HIS A 61 -43.77 -33.87 54.27
CA HIS A 61 -44.79 -34.66 54.94
C HIS A 61 -45.33 -33.79 56.08
N PHE A 62 -46.43 -33.09 55.79
CA PHE A 62 -47.21 -32.43 56.82
C PHE A 62 -48.04 -33.50 57.55
N ASP A 63 -47.75 -33.71 58.83
CA ASP A 63 -48.45 -34.70 59.66
C ASP A 63 -49.70 -34.07 60.30
N SER A 64 -50.82 -34.19 59.60
CA SER A 64 -52.11 -33.64 60.01
C SER A 64 -52.60 -34.21 61.35
N HIS A 65 -52.31 -35.48 61.65
CA HIS A 65 -52.78 -36.13 62.88
C HIS A 65 -52.00 -35.67 64.11
N GLN A 66 -50.68 -35.55 63.98
CA GLN A 66 -49.84 -35.00 65.05
C GLN A 66 -50.17 -33.52 65.31
N PHE A 67 -50.50 -32.76 64.27
CA PHE A 67 -50.90 -31.36 64.39
C PHE A 67 -52.21 -31.20 65.18
N VAL A 68 -53.26 -31.94 64.82
CA VAL A 68 -54.54 -31.94 65.53
C VAL A 68 -54.38 -32.43 66.97
N SER A 69 -53.64 -33.52 67.20
CA SER A 69 -53.40 -34.07 68.55
C SER A 69 -52.67 -33.11 69.48
N ARG A 70 -51.86 -32.18 68.94
CA ARG A 70 -51.19 -31.13 69.73
C ARG A 70 -52.15 -30.00 70.07
N LEU A 71 -53.00 -29.58 69.13
CA LEU A 71 -54.00 -28.54 69.36
C LEU A 71 -55.06 -28.97 70.39
N GLU A 72 -55.46 -30.25 70.38
CA GLU A 72 -56.35 -30.81 71.41
C GLU A 72 -55.73 -30.78 72.81
N LYS A 73 -54.41 -31.02 72.93
CA LYS A 73 -53.68 -30.96 74.22
C LYS A 73 -53.57 -29.54 74.77
N GLU A 74 -53.56 -28.54 73.90
CA GLU A 74 -53.53 -27.12 74.26
C GLU A 74 -54.94 -26.54 74.53
N GLY A 75 -55.98 -27.40 74.55
CA GLY A 75 -57.33 -27.05 75.00
C GLY A 75 -58.31 -26.64 73.90
N LEU A 76 -57.99 -26.85 72.62
CA LEU A 76 -58.94 -26.65 71.52
C LEU A 76 -59.88 -27.86 71.37
N SER A 77 -61.12 -27.61 70.94
CA SER A 77 -62.00 -28.71 70.54
C SER A 77 -61.48 -29.37 69.27
N ARG A 78 -61.75 -30.67 69.12
CA ARG A 78 -61.34 -31.44 67.94
C ARG A 78 -61.77 -30.79 66.63
N GLU A 79 -63.02 -30.30 66.58
CA GLU A 79 -63.58 -29.63 65.41
C GLU A 79 -62.83 -28.33 65.04
N GLN A 80 -62.39 -27.56 66.05
CA GLN A 80 -61.60 -26.34 65.84
C GLN A 80 -60.17 -26.67 65.39
N ALA A 81 -59.57 -27.70 65.96
CA ALA A 81 -58.24 -28.17 65.59
C ALA A 81 -58.21 -28.73 64.16
N GLU A 82 -59.24 -29.46 63.75
CA GLU A 82 -59.42 -29.96 62.39
C GLU A 82 -59.62 -28.80 61.40
N ALA A 83 -60.44 -27.80 61.73
CA ALA A 83 -60.65 -26.63 60.86
C ALA A 83 -59.37 -25.79 60.64
N LEU A 84 -58.57 -25.60 61.70
CA LEU A 84 -57.28 -24.90 61.60
C LEU A 84 -56.23 -25.69 60.80
N MET A 85 -56.26 -27.02 60.90
CA MET A 85 -55.39 -27.90 60.13
C MET A 85 -55.63 -27.72 58.63
N VAL A 86 -56.89 -27.73 58.19
CA VAL A 86 -57.27 -27.54 56.78
C VAL A 86 -56.80 -26.17 56.26
N ALA A 87 -57.00 -25.09 57.03
CA ALA A 87 -56.57 -23.76 56.61
C ALA A 87 -55.05 -23.63 56.46
N ILE A 88 -54.27 -24.32 57.29
CA ILE A 88 -52.80 -24.33 57.21
C ILE A 88 -52.33 -25.24 56.07
N GLU A 89 -52.99 -26.36 55.83
CA GLU A 89 -52.74 -27.25 54.70
C GLU A 89 -52.85 -26.47 53.38
N ASP A 90 -53.92 -25.68 53.20
CA ASP A 90 -54.12 -24.85 52.01
C ASP A 90 -52.99 -23.84 51.78
N VAL A 91 -52.54 -23.13 52.83
CA VAL A 91 -51.44 -22.14 52.74
C VAL A 91 -50.10 -22.81 52.45
N ILE A 92 -49.83 -23.98 53.04
CA ILE A 92 -48.63 -24.78 52.77
C ILE A 92 -48.66 -25.26 51.31
N ASP A 93 -49.80 -25.72 50.83
CA ASP A 93 -50.00 -26.18 49.46
C ASP A 93 -49.75 -25.07 48.43
N GLU A 94 -50.28 -23.87 48.68
CA GLU A 94 -50.05 -22.69 47.84
C GLU A 94 -48.57 -22.29 47.86
N SER A 95 -47.94 -22.24 49.04
CA SER A 95 -46.52 -21.93 49.20
C SER A 95 -45.62 -22.93 48.46
N MET A 96 -45.92 -24.23 48.57
CA MET A 96 -45.14 -25.28 47.93
C MET A 96 -45.31 -25.31 46.41
N LYS A 97 -46.52 -25.03 45.91
CA LYS A 97 -46.76 -24.81 44.47
C LYS A 97 -45.96 -23.60 43.97
N ASN A 98 -45.97 -22.48 44.69
CA ASN A 98 -45.21 -21.28 44.35
C ASN A 98 -43.69 -21.47 44.40
N LEU A 99 -43.18 -22.27 45.33
CA LEU A 99 -41.75 -22.63 45.36
C LEU A 99 -41.38 -23.53 44.18
N THR A 100 -42.23 -24.50 43.84
CA THR A 100 -41.93 -25.48 42.79
C THR A 100 -41.99 -24.87 41.40
N THR A 101 -42.84 -23.87 41.14
CA THR A 101 -42.94 -23.21 39.82
C THR A 101 -41.68 -22.43 39.42
N GLY A 102 -40.89 -21.94 40.38
CA GLY A 102 -39.60 -21.28 40.12
C GLY A 102 -38.41 -22.22 40.04
N LEU A 103 -38.59 -23.50 40.41
CA LEU A 103 -37.53 -24.50 40.41
C LEU A 103 -37.52 -25.24 39.07
N MET A 104 -36.37 -25.24 38.41
CA MET A 104 -36.15 -26.07 37.23
C MET A 104 -35.65 -27.45 37.64
N THR A 105 -36.12 -28.48 36.94
CA THR A 105 -35.60 -29.83 37.13
C THR A 105 -34.16 -29.91 36.61
N ARG A 106 -33.35 -30.82 37.16
CA ARG A 106 -31.97 -31.00 36.67
C ARG A 106 -31.90 -31.39 35.20
N SER A 107 -32.86 -32.21 34.75
CA SER A 107 -32.98 -32.61 33.34
C SER A 107 -33.19 -31.40 32.41
N GLU A 108 -34.04 -30.45 32.80
CA GLU A 108 -34.28 -29.22 32.02
C GLU A 108 -33.06 -28.30 32.02
N MET A 109 -32.38 -28.16 33.17
CA MET A 109 -31.14 -27.40 33.26
C MET A 109 -30.04 -28.00 32.36
N GLU A 110 -29.84 -29.31 32.41
CA GLU A 110 -28.86 -30.02 31.57
C GLU A 110 -29.17 -29.88 30.08
N LYS A 111 -30.45 -29.98 29.70
CA LYS A 111 -30.90 -29.74 28.32
C LYS A 111 -30.60 -28.31 27.87
N GLN A 112 -30.91 -27.30 28.68
CA GLN A 112 -30.60 -25.90 28.35
C GLN A 112 -29.10 -25.67 28.21
N GLN A 113 -28.29 -26.22 29.13
CA GLN A 113 -26.84 -26.15 29.04
C GLN A 113 -26.30 -26.83 27.78
N TYR A 114 -26.86 -27.98 27.39
CA TYR A 114 -26.47 -28.67 26.17
C TYR A 114 -26.77 -27.83 24.93
N THR A 115 -27.99 -27.29 24.81
CA THR A 115 -28.38 -26.41 23.70
C THR A 115 -27.45 -25.20 23.61
N GLN A 116 -27.21 -24.51 24.73
CA GLN A 116 -26.28 -23.37 24.76
C GLN A 116 -24.88 -23.78 24.29
N ARG A 117 -24.34 -24.92 24.74
CA ARG A 117 -23.01 -25.40 24.33
C ARG A 117 -22.95 -25.67 22.83
N VAL A 118 -23.98 -26.26 22.24
CA VAL A 118 -24.08 -26.50 20.80
C VAL A 118 -24.14 -25.18 20.04
N ASP A 119 -24.95 -24.23 20.50
CA ASP A 119 -25.07 -22.90 19.88
C ASP A 119 -23.75 -22.13 19.93
N PHE A 120 -23.04 -22.17 21.07
CA PHE A 120 -21.71 -21.57 21.19
C PHE A 120 -20.69 -22.24 20.27
N ALA A 121 -20.73 -23.57 20.14
CA ALA A 121 -19.84 -24.28 19.23
C ALA A 121 -20.11 -23.91 17.76
N LYS A 122 -21.39 -23.80 17.39
CA LYS A 122 -21.83 -23.38 16.05
C LYS A 122 -21.39 -21.94 15.77
N LEU A 123 -21.71 -20.99 16.64
CA LEU A 123 -21.33 -19.59 16.49
C LEU A 123 -19.80 -19.43 16.36
N LYS A 124 -19.05 -20.14 17.19
CA LYS A 124 -17.59 -20.15 17.11
C LYS A 124 -17.10 -20.66 15.75
N SER A 125 -17.70 -21.71 15.21
CA SER A 125 -17.33 -22.24 13.91
C SER A 125 -17.65 -21.29 12.76
N GLU A 126 -18.79 -20.59 12.84
CA GLU A 126 -19.21 -19.58 11.85
C GLU A 126 -18.27 -18.37 11.87
N ILE A 127 -17.93 -17.85 13.06
CA ILE A 127 -16.96 -16.76 13.21
C ILE A 127 -15.61 -17.16 12.62
N GLN A 128 -15.10 -18.35 12.95
CA GLN A 128 -13.83 -18.83 12.42
C GLN A 128 -13.85 -19.02 10.90
N LEU A 129 -14.99 -19.38 10.32
CA LEU A 129 -15.15 -19.51 8.87
C LEU A 129 -15.08 -18.13 8.21
N VAL A 130 -15.85 -17.17 8.71
CA VAL A 130 -15.89 -15.79 8.19
C VAL A 130 -14.51 -15.14 8.33
N GLU A 131 -13.85 -15.25 9.48
CA GLU A 131 -12.50 -14.72 9.68
C GLU A 131 -11.50 -15.28 8.65
N LYS A 132 -11.56 -16.58 8.37
CA LYS A 132 -10.68 -17.21 7.37
C LYS A 132 -11.01 -16.76 5.95
N GLN A 133 -12.29 -16.61 5.63
CA GLN A 133 -12.74 -16.13 4.34
C GLN A 133 -12.30 -14.68 4.12
N ASP A 134 -12.57 -13.79 5.06
CA ASP A 134 -12.19 -12.38 4.99
C ASP A 134 -10.68 -12.22 4.93
N PHE A 135 -9.94 -13.01 5.73
CA PHE A 135 -8.48 -13.01 5.66
C PHE A 135 -7.97 -13.45 4.28
N ALA A 136 -8.55 -14.50 3.70
CA ALA A 136 -8.16 -14.96 2.36
C ALA A 136 -8.48 -13.92 1.29
N LEU A 137 -9.65 -13.26 1.36
CA LEU A 137 -10.05 -12.18 0.46
C LEU A 137 -9.09 -10.99 0.58
N LEU A 138 -8.89 -10.46 1.78
CA LEU A 138 -7.99 -9.33 2.04
C LEU A 138 -6.56 -9.64 1.59
N LYS A 139 -6.08 -10.86 1.83
CA LYS A 139 -4.76 -11.28 1.36
C LYS A 139 -4.68 -11.27 -0.17
N SER A 140 -5.68 -11.83 -0.85
CA SER A 140 -5.72 -11.87 -2.31
C SER A 140 -5.81 -10.47 -2.93
N GLU A 141 -6.58 -9.56 -2.31
CA GLU A 141 -6.68 -8.17 -2.74
C GLU A 141 -5.36 -7.42 -2.52
N ASN A 142 -4.69 -7.65 -1.40
CA ASN A 142 -3.38 -7.06 -1.13
C ASN A 142 -2.34 -7.53 -2.16
N GLU A 143 -2.26 -8.82 -2.45
CA GLU A 143 -1.40 -9.38 -3.50
C GLU A 143 -1.72 -8.79 -4.89
N ARG A 144 -3.01 -8.62 -5.22
CA ARG A 144 -3.45 -7.97 -6.45
C ARG A 144 -2.98 -6.50 -6.52
N LEU A 145 -3.19 -5.74 -5.45
CA LEU A 145 -2.78 -4.33 -5.38
C LEU A 145 -1.26 -4.17 -5.49
N LEU A 146 -0.48 -5.06 -4.84
CA LEU A 146 0.98 -5.07 -4.97
C LEU A 146 1.43 -5.36 -6.41
N SER A 147 0.76 -6.28 -7.11
CA SER A 147 1.03 -6.56 -8.52
C SER A 147 0.71 -5.36 -9.41
N GLU A 148 -0.40 -4.67 -9.17
CA GLU A 148 -0.79 -3.47 -9.91
C GLU A 148 0.18 -2.31 -9.66
N LEU A 149 0.64 -2.14 -8.42
CA LEU A 149 1.66 -1.16 -8.06
C LEU A 149 2.95 -1.40 -8.83
N GLU A 150 3.45 -2.64 -8.85
CA GLU A 150 4.70 -2.95 -9.57
C GLU A 150 4.54 -2.76 -11.08
N ARG A 151 3.38 -3.12 -11.65
CA ARG A 151 3.06 -2.83 -13.06
C ARG A 151 3.06 -1.33 -13.36
N LEU A 152 2.45 -0.52 -12.49
CA LEU A 152 2.37 0.93 -12.70
C LEU A 152 3.75 1.59 -12.57
N LYS A 153 4.55 1.14 -11.60
CA LYS A 153 5.94 1.56 -11.43
C LYS A 153 6.81 1.22 -12.65
N GLN A 154 6.62 0.03 -13.22
CA GLN A 154 7.34 -0.36 -14.43
C GLN A 154 6.94 0.49 -15.64
N ARG A 155 5.64 0.71 -15.86
CA ARG A 155 5.13 1.60 -16.92
C ARG A 155 5.68 3.01 -16.79
N LEU A 156 5.67 3.58 -15.58
CA LEU A 156 6.19 4.92 -15.33
C LEU A 156 7.68 5.01 -15.66
N ARG A 157 8.48 3.99 -15.29
CA ARG A 157 9.91 3.95 -15.65
C ARG A 157 10.12 3.89 -17.16
N GLU A 158 9.32 3.12 -17.87
CA GLU A 158 9.37 3.02 -19.33
C GLU A 158 8.99 4.35 -20.00
N GLU A 159 7.95 5.02 -19.50
CA GLU A 159 7.52 6.35 -20.00
C GLU A 159 8.57 7.42 -19.74
N ILE A 160 9.18 7.46 -18.54
CA ILE A 160 10.29 8.37 -18.24
C ILE A 160 11.48 8.11 -19.19
N THR A 161 11.86 6.85 -19.38
CA THR A 161 12.98 6.50 -20.27
C THR A 161 12.68 6.88 -21.72
N ARG A 162 11.45 6.63 -22.19
CA ARG A 162 11.00 6.99 -23.53
C ARG A 162 10.98 8.49 -23.75
N THR A 163 10.39 9.25 -22.82
CA THR A 163 10.32 10.72 -22.91
C THR A 163 11.72 11.34 -22.85
N GLN A 164 12.60 10.84 -21.98
CA GLN A 164 14.00 11.28 -21.91
C GLN A 164 14.75 11.00 -23.23
N ALA A 165 14.56 9.82 -23.83
CA ALA A 165 15.16 9.49 -25.12
C ALA A 165 14.63 10.39 -26.24
N SER A 166 13.32 10.68 -26.26
CA SER A 166 12.70 11.61 -27.22
C SER A 166 13.30 13.00 -27.11
N VAL A 167 13.31 13.58 -25.90
CA VAL A 167 13.87 14.93 -25.68
C VAL A 167 15.34 15.00 -26.08
N ARG A 168 16.13 13.95 -25.77
CA ARG A 168 17.54 13.89 -26.19
C ARG A 168 17.66 13.88 -27.71
N LEU A 169 16.82 13.13 -28.41
CA LEU A 169 16.82 13.11 -29.88
C LEU A 169 16.44 14.49 -30.43
N ASP A 170 15.37 15.08 -29.92
CA ASP A 170 14.87 16.40 -30.35
C ASP A 170 15.96 17.47 -30.22
N LEU A 171 16.66 17.51 -29.07
CA LEU A 171 17.78 18.43 -28.86
C LEU A 171 18.96 18.18 -29.81
N ASN A 172 19.25 16.92 -30.14
CA ASN A 172 20.33 16.60 -31.07
C ASN A 172 19.97 17.01 -32.50
N LEU A 173 18.74 16.78 -32.93
CA LEU A 173 18.24 17.21 -34.24
C LEU A 173 18.23 18.74 -34.34
N GLU A 174 17.74 19.42 -33.30
CA GLU A 174 17.70 20.88 -33.26
C GLU A 174 19.12 21.50 -33.25
N LYS A 175 20.05 20.90 -32.51
CA LYS A 175 21.46 21.30 -32.54
C LYS A 175 22.08 21.12 -33.93
N GLY A 176 21.72 20.03 -34.63
CA GLY A 176 22.09 19.80 -36.02
C GLY A 176 21.56 20.89 -36.94
N ARG A 177 20.25 21.17 -36.86
CA ARG A 177 19.58 22.21 -37.65
C ARG A 177 20.21 23.59 -37.45
N ILE A 178 20.47 23.99 -36.19
CA ILE A 178 21.12 25.27 -35.89
C ILE A 178 22.52 25.31 -36.52
N ARG A 179 23.29 24.22 -36.48
CA ARG A 179 24.62 24.16 -37.09
C ARG A 179 24.55 24.33 -38.61
N ASP A 180 23.60 23.68 -39.26
CA ASP A 180 23.42 23.78 -40.72
C ASP A 180 23.00 25.21 -41.12
N GLU A 181 22.07 25.83 -40.38
CA GLU A 181 21.67 27.22 -40.60
C GLU A 181 22.82 28.20 -40.38
N LEU A 182 23.65 27.98 -39.35
CA LEU A 182 24.85 28.77 -39.11
C LEU A 182 25.87 28.61 -40.25
N GLY A 183 26.07 27.39 -40.76
CA GLY A 183 26.94 27.12 -41.90
C GLY A 183 26.47 27.84 -43.17
N ILE A 184 25.16 27.85 -43.46
CA ILE A 184 24.60 28.60 -44.59
C ILE A 184 24.84 30.11 -44.42
N ARG A 185 24.68 30.64 -43.21
CA ARG A 185 24.95 32.06 -42.94
C ARG A 185 26.43 32.39 -43.12
N GLU A 186 27.33 31.52 -42.65
CA GLU A 186 28.77 31.70 -42.82
C GLU A 186 29.19 31.68 -44.30
N LEU A 187 28.61 30.78 -45.10
CA LEU A 187 28.84 30.74 -46.55
C LEU A 187 28.36 32.03 -47.25
N LYS A 188 27.17 32.52 -46.91
CA LYS A 188 26.65 33.79 -47.47
C LYS A 188 27.52 34.98 -47.09
N ILE A 189 28.01 35.03 -45.86
CA ILE A 189 28.94 36.08 -45.41
C ILE A 189 30.22 36.01 -46.25
N ARG A 190 30.82 34.83 -46.41
CA ARG A 190 32.03 34.66 -47.22
C ARG A 190 31.81 35.03 -48.70
N GLU A 191 30.68 34.66 -49.29
CA GLU A 191 30.34 35.04 -50.65
C GLU A 191 30.27 36.56 -50.80
N VAL A 192 29.58 37.26 -49.88
CA VAL A 192 29.52 38.73 -49.87
C VAL A 192 30.90 39.35 -49.67
N ASP A 193 31.72 38.78 -48.80
CA ASP A 193 33.08 39.26 -48.53
C ASP A 193 33.95 39.18 -49.79
N THR A 194 33.95 38.03 -50.48
CA THR A 194 34.68 37.87 -51.76
C THR A 194 34.16 38.80 -52.85
N ARG A 195 32.86 39.09 -52.87
CA ARG A 195 32.27 40.05 -53.81
C ARG A 195 32.75 41.47 -53.52
N ILE A 196 32.80 41.88 -52.25
CA ILE A 196 33.32 43.19 -51.84
C ILE A 196 34.79 43.31 -52.24
N GLU A 197 35.62 42.31 -51.97
CA GLU A 197 37.04 42.30 -52.38
C GLU A 197 37.18 42.43 -53.91
N GLY A 198 36.34 41.72 -54.67
CA GLY A 198 36.29 41.83 -56.13
C GLY A 198 35.89 43.24 -56.61
N GLU A 199 34.86 43.83 -56.01
CA GLU A 199 34.42 45.20 -56.31
C GLU A 199 35.51 46.24 -55.96
N ILE A 200 36.22 46.08 -54.84
CA ILE A 200 37.37 46.92 -54.46
C ILE A 200 38.50 46.79 -55.49
N GLY A 201 38.82 45.58 -55.93
CA GLY A 201 39.81 45.33 -56.98
C GLY A 201 39.45 46.02 -58.30
N ASN A 202 38.19 45.94 -58.72
CA ASN A 202 37.69 46.62 -59.91
C ASN A 202 37.72 48.16 -59.77
N LEU A 203 37.36 48.70 -58.60
CA LEU A 203 37.48 50.13 -58.33
C LEU A 203 38.96 50.60 -58.38
N ARG A 204 39.89 49.77 -57.92
CA ARG A 204 41.33 50.06 -58.02
C ARG A 204 41.81 50.09 -59.47
N THR A 205 41.45 49.11 -60.30
CA THR A 205 41.88 49.06 -61.71
C THR A 205 41.26 50.19 -62.54
N THR A 206 39.98 50.48 -62.32
CA THR A 206 39.32 51.64 -62.95
C THR A 206 39.98 52.95 -62.56
N MET A 207 40.38 53.11 -61.29
CA MET A 207 41.12 54.28 -60.83
C MET A 207 42.54 54.37 -61.43
N GLU A 208 43.25 53.26 -61.57
CA GLU A 208 44.56 53.23 -62.26
C GLU A 208 44.42 53.60 -63.75
N SER A 209 43.37 53.13 -64.42
CA SER A 209 43.03 53.51 -65.79
C SER A 209 42.73 55.01 -65.91
N VAL A 210 41.93 55.57 -64.99
CA VAL A 210 41.66 57.02 -64.93
C VAL A 210 42.95 57.83 -64.79
N LYS A 211 43.89 57.41 -63.92
CA LYS A 211 45.20 58.06 -63.80
C LYS A 211 45.98 58.05 -65.12
N PHE A 212 45.97 56.94 -65.85
CA PHE A 212 46.66 56.83 -67.14
C PHE A 212 46.02 57.72 -68.21
N ASN A 213 44.69 57.78 -68.27
CA ASN A 213 43.98 58.68 -69.17
C ASN A 213 44.36 60.15 -68.90
N ILE A 214 44.40 60.57 -67.62
CA ILE A 214 44.85 61.93 -67.26
C ILE A 214 46.28 62.18 -67.73
N LEU A 215 47.21 61.24 -67.53
CA LEU A 215 48.58 61.37 -68.02
C LEU A 215 48.63 61.55 -69.54
N GLN A 216 47.85 60.79 -70.29
CA GLN A 216 47.76 60.95 -71.75
C GLN A 216 47.22 62.34 -72.16
N TYR A 217 46.18 62.83 -71.49
CA TYR A 217 45.66 64.19 -71.74
C TYR A 217 46.72 65.27 -71.47
N VAL A 218 47.47 65.15 -70.36
CA VAL A 218 48.56 66.07 -70.04
C VAL A 218 49.66 66.02 -71.10
N VAL A 219 50.08 64.83 -71.53
CA VAL A 219 51.08 64.68 -72.61
C VAL A 219 50.59 65.30 -73.92
N GLY A 220 49.33 65.06 -74.30
CA GLY A 220 48.73 65.62 -75.51
C GLY A 220 48.62 67.15 -75.49
N THR A 221 48.21 67.74 -74.36
CA THR A 221 48.12 69.19 -74.21
C THR A 221 49.49 69.88 -74.20
N VAL A 222 50.49 69.30 -73.52
CA VAL A 222 51.86 69.83 -73.54
C VAL A 222 52.47 69.72 -74.94
N ALA A 223 52.30 68.58 -75.64
CA ALA A 223 52.81 68.39 -76.99
C ALA A 223 52.15 69.35 -78.01
N SER A 224 50.83 69.55 -77.93
CA SER A 224 50.11 70.50 -78.79
C SER A 224 50.51 71.95 -78.50
N GLY A 225 50.62 72.34 -77.23
CA GLY A 225 51.16 73.65 -76.85
C GLY A 225 52.58 73.88 -77.36
N GLY A 226 53.45 72.86 -77.25
CA GLY A 226 54.81 72.88 -77.81
C GLY A 226 54.83 73.03 -79.33
N ALA A 227 53.97 72.31 -80.05
CA ALA A 227 53.85 72.42 -81.51
C ALA A 227 53.41 73.83 -81.96
N LEU A 228 52.44 74.44 -81.26
CA LEU A 228 52.01 75.81 -81.54
C LEU A 228 53.14 76.82 -81.26
N LEU A 229 53.89 76.65 -80.18
CA LEU A 229 55.04 77.51 -79.88
C LEU A 229 56.11 77.43 -80.97
N LEU A 230 56.44 76.21 -81.42
CA LEU A 230 57.38 76.00 -82.53
C LEU A 230 56.87 76.62 -83.84
N ALA A 231 55.57 76.51 -84.13
CA ALA A 231 54.95 77.13 -85.29
C ALA A 231 55.02 78.67 -85.22
N TYR A 232 54.77 79.26 -84.04
CA TYR A 232 54.86 80.70 -83.80
C TYR A 232 56.29 81.22 -84.00
N ILE A 233 57.29 80.54 -83.43
CA ILE A 233 58.72 80.90 -83.62
C ILE A 233 59.09 80.86 -85.11
N ARG A 234 58.55 79.90 -85.87
CA ARG A 234 58.79 79.80 -87.32
C ARG A 234 58.10 80.90 -88.13
N MET A 235 56.95 81.43 -87.68
CA MET A 235 56.28 82.55 -88.37
C MET A 235 57.02 83.88 -88.19
N PHE A 236 57.72 84.06 -87.07
CA PHE A 236 58.46 85.30 -86.72
C PHE A 236 59.91 85.34 -87.22
N ARG A 237 60.43 84.24 -87.76
CA ARG A 237 61.78 84.13 -88.32
C ARG A 237 61.73 84.06 -89.85
#